data_AF-A0A971RPH3-F1
#
_entry.id   AF-A0A971RPH3-F1
#
_cell.length_a   1.000
_cell.length_b   1.000
_cell.length_c   1.000
_cell.angle_alpha   90.00
_cell.angle_beta   90.00
_cell.angle_gamma   90.00
#
_symmetry.space_group_name_H-M   'P 1'
#
loop_
_entity.id
_entity.type
_entity.pdbx_description
1 polymer ?
#
loop_
_entity_poly.entity_id
_entity_poly.type
_entity_poly.pdbx_seq_one_letter_code
_entity_poly.pdbx_strand_id
1 'polypeptide(L)'
;MKYIDKLIELGCFSRKDVVELIGTEKAAHSILNDYVKNGYIDRIRRDLYTAISLETKQPVANRFLIATHIAEDAYISHHSAFEYYGYANQVFHEVFVSTTSRFTDFSFDGITFTRVSPKIDSGVITT
;
A
#
# COMPACT_ATOMS: atom_id res chain seq x y z
N MET A 1 17.37 7.47 13.43
CA MET A 1 16.21 7.18 12.56
C MET A 1 15.25 8.38 12.62
N LYS A 2 15.46 9.42 11.79
CA LYS A 2 14.79 10.72 11.97
C LYS A 2 13.34 10.75 11.46
N TYR A 3 12.98 9.87 10.53
CA TYR A 3 11.68 9.92 9.85
C TYR A 3 10.86 8.62 9.98
N ILE A 4 11.38 7.61 10.67
CA ILE A 4 10.75 6.28 10.70
C ILE A 4 9.36 6.32 11.31
N ASP A 5 9.17 7.06 12.40
CA ASP A 5 7.87 7.14 13.09
C ASP A 5 6.79 7.70 12.17
N LYS A 6 7.13 8.72 11.38
CA LYS A 6 6.22 9.30 10.38
C LYS A 6 5.92 8.34 9.23
N LEU A 7 6.90 7.53 8.80
CA LEU A 7 6.66 6.51 7.77
C LEU A 7 5.79 5.37 8.31
N ILE A 8 5.91 5.04 9.60
CA ILE A 8 5.03 4.09 10.28
C ILE A 8 3.60 4.65 10.33
N GLU A 9 3.42 5.93 10.66
CA GLU A 9 2.11 6.60 10.65
C GLU A 9 1.46 6.61 9.27
N LEU A 10 2.24 6.85 8.20
CA LEU A 10 1.74 6.75 6.83
C LEU A 10 1.30 5.32 6.49
N GLY A 11 2.00 4.31 7.01
CA GLY A 11 1.75 2.90 6.75
C GLY A 11 2.15 2.48 5.34
N CYS A 12 1.50 3.04 4.31
CA CYS A 12 1.76 2.83 2.90
C CYS A 12 2.01 4.18 2.21
N PHE A 13 3.08 4.30 1.41
CA PHE A 13 3.48 5.58 0.84
C PHE A 13 4.29 5.44 -0.45
N SER A 14 4.25 6.51 -1.25
CA SER A 14 5.01 6.69 -2.49
C SER A 14 6.31 7.47 -2.25
N ARG A 15 7.16 7.57 -3.28
CA ARG A 15 8.32 8.47 -3.20
C ARG A 15 7.89 9.93 -3.03
N LYS A 16 6.76 10.33 -3.62
CA LYS A 16 6.24 11.69 -3.53
C LYS A 16 5.96 12.09 -2.08
N ASP A 17 5.30 11.23 -1.31
CA ASP A 17 4.98 11.48 0.10
C ASP A 17 6.25 11.68 0.94
N VAL A 18 7.30 10.91 0.63
CA VAL A 18 8.60 11.03 1.29
C VAL A 18 9.33 12.31 0.90
N VAL A 19 9.18 12.77 -0.35
CA VAL A 19 9.69 14.09 -0.78
C VAL A 19 8.96 15.21 -0.08
N GLU A 20 7.63 15.13 0.08
CA GLU A 20 6.84 16.11 0.83
C GLU A 20 7.24 16.13 2.31
N LEU A 21 7.57 14.98 2.88
CA LEU A 21 8.03 14.85 4.27
C LEU A 21 9.42 15.46 4.52
N ILE A 22 10.34 15.32 3.57
CA ILE A 22 11.77 15.68 3.73
C ILE A 22 12.12 17.00 3.05
N GLY A 23 11.36 17.40 2.04
CA GLY A 23 11.53 18.62 1.25
C GLY A 23 12.53 18.52 0.09
N THR A 24 13.22 17.40 -0.11
CA THR A 24 14.20 17.24 -1.21
C THR A 24 14.22 15.84 -1.82
N GLU A 25 14.22 15.77 -3.15
CA GLU A 25 14.24 14.50 -3.89
C GLU A 25 15.48 13.64 -3.67
N LYS A 26 16.65 14.27 -3.58
CA LYS A 26 17.92 13.56 -3.35
C LYS A 26 17.95 12.90 -1.96
N ALA A 27 17.48 13.63 -0.95
CA ALA A 27 17.40 13.13 0.42
C ALA A 27 16.36 12.01 0.54
N ALA A 28 15.17 12.18 -0.06
CA ALA A 28 14.15 11.14 -0.11
C ALA A 28 14.66 9.85 -0.78
N HIS A 29 15.37 9.96 -1.91
CA HIS A 29 15.94 8.80 -2.57
C HIS A 29 16.99 8.09 -1.70
N SER A 30 17.89 8.85 -1.08
CA SER A 30 18.90 8.29 -0.19
C SER A 30 18.29 7.58 1.01
N ILE A 31 17.26 8.18 1.63
CA ILE A 31 16.58 7.62 2.79
C ILE A 31 15.78 6.37 2.43
N LEU A 32 15.05 6.38 1.31
CA LEU A 32 14.33 5.20 0.84
C LEU A 32 15.29 4.02 0.61
N ASN A 33 16.41 4.26 -0.10
CA ASN A 33 17.39 3.21 -0.35
C ASN A 33 18.03 2.68 0.94
N ASP A 34 18.41 3.57 1.85
CA ASP A 34 19.01 3.20 3.14
C ASP A 34 18.01 2.42 4.01
N TYR A 35 16.74 2.85 4.07
CA TYR A 35 15.74 2.22 4.92
C TYR A 35 15.27 0.88 4.36
N VAL A 36 15.19 0.72 3.03
CA VAL A 36 14.97 -0.59 2.39
C VAL A 36 16.14 -1.51 2.71
N LYS A 37 17.38 -1.04 2.54
CA LYS A 37 18.58 -1.85 2.80
C LYS A 37 18.67 -2.29 4.26
N ASN A 38 18.27 -1.44 5.19
CA ASN A 38 18.28 -1.73 6.63
C ASN A 38 17.02 -2.47 7.11
N GLY A 39 16.05 -2.74 6.23
CA GLY A 39 14.82 -3.47 6.57
C GLY A 39 13.81 -2.69 7.43
N TYR A 40 13.89 -1.35 7.45
CA TYR A 40 12.93 -0.50 8.16
C TYR A 40 11.66 -0.25 7.34
N ILE A 41 11.78 -0.32 6.02
CA ILE A 41 10.66 -0.25 5.10
C ILE A 41 10.84 -1.37 4.07
N ASP A 42 9.75 -1.79 3.46
CA ASP A 42 9.79 -2.74 2.36
C ASP A 42 9.15 -2.13 1.11
N ARG A 43 9.60 -2.58 -0.05
CA ARG A 43 9.12 -2.13 -1.34
C ARG A 43 8.06 -3.08 -1.85
N ILE A 44 6.81 -2.63 -1.84
CA ILE A 44 5.67 -3.39 -2.36
C ILE A 44 5.79 -3.52 -3.89
N ARG A 45 6.03 -2.39 -4.57
CA ARG A 45 6.27 -2.32 -6.02
C ARG A 45 7.01 -1.04 -6.39
N ARG A 46 7.20 -0.79 -7.68
CA ARG A 46 7.75 0.48 -8.15
C ARG A 46 6.88 1.63 -7.61
N ASP A 47 7.52 2.53 -6.88
CA ASP A 47 6.93 3.73 -6.28
C ASP A 47 5.86 3.49 -5.19
N LEU A 48 5.88 2.31 -4.56
CA LEU A 48 5.00 2.00 -3.43
C LEU A 48 5.79 1.24 -2.37
N TYR A 49 5.74 1.74 -1.14
CA TYR A 49 6.51 1.24 0.00
C TYR A 49 5.60 1.12 1.23
N THR A 50 6.01 0.28 2.17
CA THR A 50 5.36 0.14 3.47
C THR A 50 6.40 0.17 4.57
N ALA A 51 6.05 0.75 5.72
CA ALA A 51 6.92 0.66 6.89
C ALA A 51 6.88 -0.76 7.49
N ILE A 52 7.99 -1.20 8.08
CA ILE A 52 8.07 -2.46 8.81
C ILE A 52 7.99 -2.15 10.31
N SER A 53 7.06 -2.81 11.01
CA SER A 53 6.97 -2.72 12.46
C SER A 53 8.23 -3.31 13.08
N LEU A 54 8.88 -2.54 13.94
CA LEU A 54 10.08 -2.99 14.65
C LEU A 54 9.79 -4.14 15.62
N GLU A 55 8.55 -4.20 16.12
CA GLU A 55 8.06 -5.20 17.07
C GLU A 55 7.77 -6.54 16.40
N THR A 56 6.95 -6.52 15.33
CA THR A 56 6.47 -7.74 14.67
C THR A 56 7.33 -8.18 13.50
N LYS A 57 8.20 -7.30 12.99
CA LYS A 57 8.94 -7.48 11.72
C LYS A 57 8.02 -7.73 10.51
N GLN A 58 6.79 -7.23 10.59
CA GLN A 58 5.80 -7.32 9.52
C GLN A 58 5.48 -5.94 8.92
N PRO A 59 4.97 -5.89 7.67
CA PRO A 59 4.41 -4.67 7.11
C PRO A 59 3.36 -4.02 8.02
N VAL A 60 3.44 -2.71 8.19
CA VAL A 60 2.43 -1.93 8.93
C VAL A 60 1.17 -1.79 8.10
N ALA A 61 1.30 -1.57 6.79
CA ALA A 61 0.17 -1.51 5.89
C ALA A 61 -0.46 -2.90 5.71
N ASN A 62 -1.75 -3.02 6.02
CA ASN A 62 -2.52 -4.20 5.68
C ASN A 62 -2.81 -4.27 4.17
N ARG A 63 -3.20 -5.45 3.66
CA ARG A 63 -3.48 -5.66 2.23
C ARG A 63 -4.52 -4.69 1.65
N PHE A 64 -5.51 -4.24 2.42
CA PHE A 64 -6.53 -3.32 1.92
C PHE A 64 -6.00 -1.89 1.80
N LEU A 65 -5.18 -1.45 2.76
CA LEU A 65 -4.49 -0.16 2.69
C LEU A 65 -3.52 -0.12 1.49
N ILE A 66 -2.79 -1.21 1.25
CA ILE A 66 -1.93 -1.33 0.07
C ILE A 66 -2.78 -1.20 -1.20
N ALA A 67 -3.91 -1.90 -1.28
CA ALA A 67 -4.77 -1.89 -2.46
C ALA A 67 -5.27 -0.48 -2.82
N THR A 68 -5.68 0.32 -1.83
CA THR A 68 -6.15 1.70 -2.07
C THR A 68 -5.04 2.69 -2.38
N HIS A 69 -3.77 2.34 -2.13
CA HIS A 69 -2.61 3.19 -2.46
C HIS A 69 -1.95 2.83 -3.80
N ILE A 70 -2.44 1.82 -4.52
CA ILE A 70 -1.90 1.45 -5.85
C ILE A 70 -2.10 2.57 -6.88
N ALA A 71 -3.21 3.30 -6.78
CA ALA A 71 -3.53 4.47 -7.59
C ALA A 71 -4.43 5.42 -6.78
N GLU A 72 -4.47 6.70 -7.17
CA GLU A 72 -5.24 7.73 -6.47
C GLU A 72 -6.76 7.43 -6.44
N ASP A 73 -7.27 6.77 -7.47
CA ASP A 73 -8.68 6.37 -7.61
C ASP A 73 -8.93 4.90 -7.23
N ALA A 74 -7.94 4.22 -6.64
CA ALA A 74 -8.06 2.80 -6.34
C ALA A 74 -8.97 2.51 -5.15
N TYR A 75 -9.87 1.55 -5.34
CA TYR A 75 -10.71 1.01 -4.28
C TYR A 75 -10.78 -0.52 -4.35
N ILE A 76 -11.05 -1.15 -3.20
CA ILE A 76 -11.30 -2.59 -3.15
C ILE A 76 -12.71 -2.91 -3.64
N SER A 77 -12.87 -4.00 -4.38
CA SER A 77 -14.16 -4.40 -4.95
C SER A 77 -14.41 -5.91 -4.82
N HIS A 78 -15.56 -6.39 -5.29
CA HIS A 78 -15.92 -7.81 -5.31
C HIS A 78 -15.81 -8.47 -3.93
N HIS A 79 -15.20 -9.66 -3.85
CA HIS A 79 -15.01 -10.39 -2.59
C HIS A 79 -14.25 -9.57 -1.55
N SER A 80 -13.23 -8.83 -1.96
CA SER A 80 -12.37 -8.06 -1.05
C SER A 80 -13.14 -6.96 -0.32
N ALA A 81 -14.15 -6.36 -0.96
CA ALA A 81 -15.03 -5.40 -0.28
C ALA A 81 -15.88 -6.09 0.79
N PHE A 82 -16.49 -7.24 0.48
CA PHE A 82 -17.26 -8.00 1.47
C PHE A 82 -16.38 -8.49 2.62
N GLU A 83 -15.15 -8.91 2.35
CA GLU A 83 -14.17 -9.32 3.35
C GLU A 83 -13.77 -8.17 4.28
N TYR A 84 -13.52 -6.98 3.74
CA TYR A 84 -13.22 -5.78 4.54
C TYR A 84 -14.36 -5.41 5.50
N TYR A 85 -15.61 -5.52 5.05
CA TYR A 85 -16.78 -5.25 5.89
C TYR A 85 -17.20 -6.43 6.79
N GLY A 86 -16.49 -7.55 6.75
CA GLY A 86 -16.81 -8.74 7.57
C GLY A 86 -18.03 -9.54 7.09
N TYR A 87 -18.50 -9.31 5.85
CA TYR A 87 -19.60 -10.07 5.25
C TYR A 87 -19.15 -11.39 4.61
N ALA A 88 -17.84 -11.55 4.37
CA ALA A 88 -17.25 -12.80 3.88
C ALA A 88 -16.23 -13.34 4.88
N ASN A 89 -16.38 -14.62 5.26
CA ASN A 89 -15.54 -15.29 6.27
C ASN A 89 -14.43 -16.18 5.67
N GLN A 90 -14.38 -16.32 4.35
CA GLN A 90 -13.33 -17.08 3.68
C GLN A 90 -12.13 -16.17 3.44
N VAL A 91 -10.96 -16.56 3.97
CA VAL A 91 -9.71 -15.82 3.72
C VAL A 91 -9.27 -16.07 2.27
N PHE A 92 -9.20 -14.99 1.49
CA PHE A 92 -8.64 -15.02 0.13
C PHE A 92 -7.20 -14.46 0.13
N HIS A 93 -6.30 -15.17 -0.55
CA HIS A 93 -4.93 -14.69 -0.84
C HIS A 93 -4.88 -13.79 -2.07
N GLU A 94 -5.99 -13.11 -2.36
CA GLU A 94 -6.18 -12.24 -3.51
C GLU A 94 -7.03 -11.03 -3.11
N VAL A 95 -6.60 -9.84 -3.54
CA VAL A 95 -7.32 -8.58 -3.37
C VAL A 95 -7.70 -8.02 -4.74
N PHE A 96 -9.00 -7.86 -4.96
CA PHE A 96 -9.53 -7.22 -6.16
C PHE A 96 -9.51 -5.71 -6.01
N VAL A 97 -8.82 -5.06 -6.93
CA VAL A 97 -8.62 -3.61 -6.94
C VAL A 97 -9.25 -3.04 -8.20
N SER A 98 -10.15 -2.07 -8.03
CA SER A 98 -10.77 -1.34 -9.12
C SER A 98 -10.22 0.07 -9.20
N THR A 99 -9.74 0.43 -10.39
CA THR A 99 -9.13 1.72 -10.70
C THR A 99 -9.12 1.93 -12.22
N THR A 100 -9.29 3.16 -12.67
CA THR A 100 -9.13 3.54 -14.07
C THR A 100 -7.67 3.41 -14.52
N SER A 101 -6.73 3.60 -13.59
CA SER A 101 -5.29 3.41 -13.81
C SER A 101 -4.98 1.95 -14.12
N ARG A 102 -4.21 1.71 -15.18
CA ARG A 102 -3.77 0.35 -15.52
C ARG A 102 -2.56 -0.03 -14.68
N PHE A 103 -2.62 -1.22 -14.09
CA PHE A 103 -1.46 -1.87 -13.51
C PHE A 103 -1.50 -3.37 -13.81
N THR A 104 -0.32 -4.00 -13.86
CA THR A 104 -0.18 -5.45 -13.96
C THR A 104 -0.33 -6.08 -12.59
N ASP A 105 -1.06 -7.19 -12.51
CA ASP A 105 -1.19 -7.95 -11.29
C ASP A 105 0.17 -8.26 -10.67
N PHE A 106 0.26 -8.17 -9.35
CA PHE A 106 1.50 -8.35 -8.60
C PHE A 106 1.20 -8.98 -7.25
N SER A 107 2.20 -9.60 -6.63
CA SER A 107 2.06 -10.20 -5.30
C SER A 107 3.01 -9.53 -4.32
N PHE A 108 2.53 -9.32 -3.09
CA PHE A 108 3.31 -8.83 -1.96
C PHE A 108 2.87 -9.57 -0.71
N ASP A 109 3.82 -10.02 0.10
CA ASP A 109 3.56 -10.75 1.36
C ASP A 109 2.56 -11.91 1.22
N GLY A 110 2.71 -12.70 0.14
CA GLY A 110 1.83 -13.83 -0.15
C GLY A 110 0.40 -13.48 -0.59
N ILE A 111 0.10 -12.19 -0.82
CA ILE A 111 -1.19 -11.70 -1.32
C ILE A 111 -1.04 -11.20 -2.75
N THR A 112 -1.92 -11.64 -3.63
CA THR A 112 -2.00 -11.17 -5.02
C THR A 112 -2.95 -9.99 -5.15
N PHE A 113 -2.56 -8.96 -5.87
CA PHE A 113 -3.36 -7.78 -6.16
C PHE A 113 -3.76 -7.82 -7.62
N THR A 114 -5.06 -7.99 -7.87
CA THR A 114 -5.61 -8.21 -9.21
C THR A 114 -6.46 -7.02 -9.64
N ARG A 115 -6.16 -6.45 -10.81
CA ARG A 115 -6.93 -5.32 -11.32
C ARG A 115 -8.25 -5.79 -11.93
N VAL A 116 -9.36 -5.21 -11.47
CA VAL A 116 -10.67 -5.35 -12.12
C VAL A 116 -11.11 -4.00 -12.65
N SER A 117 -11.48 -3.93 -13.94
CA SER A 117 -11.93 -2.68 -14.55
C SER A 117 -13.10 -2.08 -13.75
N PRO A 118 -13.02 -0.79 -13.38
CA PRO A 118 -14.05 -0.15 -12.59
C PRO A 118 -15.36 -0.09 -13.38
N LYS A 119 -16.46 -0.37 -12.69
CA LYS A 119 -17.83 -0.23 -13.21
C LYS A 119 -18.61 0.88 -12.48
N ILE A 120 -18.01 1.43 -11.43
CA ILE A 120 -18.53 2.50 -10.58
C ILE A 120 -17.38 3.48 -10.31
N ASP A 121 -17.72 4.76 -10.17
CA ASP A 121 -16.73 5.85 -10.04
C ASP A 121 -16.23 6.05 -8.60
N SER A 122 -16.92 5.49 -7.61
CA SER A 122 -16.54 5.61 -6.19
C SER A 122 -16.60 4.25 -5.47
N GLY A 123 -15.64 4.04 -4.57
CA GLY A 123 -15.52 2.84 -3.73
C GLY A 123 -15.96 3.08 -2.28
N VAL A 124 -15.29 2.43 -1.33
CA VAL A 124 -15.54 2.60 0.11
C VAL A 124 -15.32 4.07 0.50
N ILE A 125 -16.39 4.76 0.87
CA ILE A 125 -16.35 6.12 1.41
C ILE A 125 -16.30 6.00 2.94
N THR A 126 -15.20 6.40 3.55
CA THR A 126 -15.11 6.53 5.01
C THR A 126 -16.09 7.63 5.44
N THR A 127 -17.07 7.28 6.26
CA THR A 127 -17.98 8.23 6.93
C THR A 127 -17.36 8.69 8.25
#